data_AF-A0A4Y2EL98-F1
#
_entry.id   AF-A0A4Y2EL98-F1
#
_cell.length_a   1.000
_cell.length_b   1.000
_cell.length_c   1.000
_cell.angle_alpha   90.00
_cell.angle_beta   90.00
_cell.angle_gamma   90.00
#
_symmetry.space_group_name_H-M   'P 1'
#
loop_
_entity.id
_entity.type
_entity.pdbx_description
1 polymer ?
#
loop_
_entity_poly.entity_id
_entity_poly.type
_entity_poly.pdbx_seq_one_letter_code
_entity_poly.pdbx_strand_id
1 'polypeptide(L)'
;MSSKESTKKYQTVFTKAYSEEYSFIIASKKDKSYAFCTICTCDFSIASGGKYDICKHIAQQKHQDSARILGTNKKKIDFVTKQNDYDVIQAESLFTAFIVEHNLPIACPDPTGPLFRKVFPDGETAKKYGCARTKTSAIIAEMG
;
A
#
# COMPACT_ATOMS: atom_id res chain seq x y z
N MET A 1 -8.63 -52.66 24.03
CA MET A 1 -9.60 -52.14 23.04
C MET A 1 -10.70 -51.45 23.82
N SER A 2 -10.72 -50.12 23.88
CA SER A 2 -11.79 -49.38 24.57
C SER A 2 -12.42 -48.39 23.60
N SER A 3 -13.74 -48.43 23.58
CA SER A 3 -14.63 -48.02 22.50
C SER A 3 -14.68 -46.50 22.30
N LYS A 4 -14.88 -46.11 21.05
CA LYS A 4 -15.06 -44.74 20.56
C LYS A 4 -16.43 -44.22 21.03
N GLU A 5 -16.44 -43.13 21.79
CA GLU A 5 -17.65 -42.37 22.09
C GLU A 5 -17.67 -41.11 21.21
N SER A 6 -18.47 -41.15 20.15
CA SER A 6 -18.63 -40.04 19.20
C SER A 6 -19.59 -39.00 19.77
N THR A 7 -19.07 -37.93 20.34
CA THR A 7 -19.87 -36.75 20.69
C THR A 7 -20.34 -36.05 19.41
N LYS A 8 -21.66 -35.81 19.29
CA LYS A 8 -22.27 -35.12 18.15
C LYS A 8 -21.65 -33.73 17.99
N LYS A 9 -20.79 -33.54 16.99
CA LYS A 9 -20.19 -32.23 16.66
C LYS A 9 -21.25 -31.36 16.02
N TYR A 10 -21.86 -30.47 16.80
CA TYR A 10 -22.62 -29.34 16.25
C TYR A 10 -21.61 -28.41 15.58
N GLN A 11 -21.55 -28.44 14.24
CA GLN A 11 -20.71 -27.51 13.49
C GLN A 11 -21.44 -26.16 13.40
N THR A 12 -20.84 -25.14 13.97
CA THR A 12 -21.34 -23.77 13.87
C THR A 12 -21.01 -23.18 12.50
N VAL A 13 -22.05 -22.72 11.82
CA VAL A 13 -21.97 -22.05 10.52
C VAL A 13 -21.76 -20.55 10.74
N PHE A 14 -20.99 -19.92 9.86
CA PHE A 14 -20.80 -18.47 9.87
C PHE A 14 -22.14 -17.75 9.68
N THR A 15 -22.51 -16.92 10.66
CA THR A 15 -23.72 -16.08 10.62
C THR A 15 -23.34 -14.62 10.40
N LYS A 16 -24.13 -13.88 9.61
CA LYS A 16 -23.93 -12.44 9.35
C LYS A 16 -23.90 -11.58 10.63
N ALA A 17 -24.51 -12.05 11.72
CA ALA A 17 -24.43 -11.42 13.04
C ALA A 17 -22.98 -11.26 13.55
N TYR A 18 -22.06 -12.15 13.16
CA TYR A 18 -20.65 -12.00 13.54
C TYR A 18 -19.97 -10.83 12.84
N SER A 19 -20.32 -10.53 11.59
CA SER A 19 -19.81 -9.35 10.89
C SER A 19 -20.43 -8.04 11.36
N GLU A 20 -21.62 -8.08 11.97
CA GLU A 20 -22.26 -6.92 12.60
C GLU A 20 -21.62 -6.58 13.95
N GLU A 21 -21.32 -7.60 14.77
CA GLU A 21 -20.68 -7.42 16.07
C GLU A 21 -19.17 -7.16 15.97
N TYR A 22 -18.50 -7.77 14.97
CA TYR A 22 -17.07 -7.63 14.73
C TYR A 22 -16.82 -7.21 13.27
N SER A 23 -16.68 -5.91 13.03
CA SER A 23 -16.50 -5.35 11.67
C SER A 23 -15.27 -5.86 10.91
N PHE A 24 -14.27 -6.39 11.62
CA PHE A 24 -13.07 -6.99 11.05
C PHE A 24 -13.18 -8.49 10.74
N ILE A 25 -14.33 -9.11 11.04
CA ILE A 25 -14.61 -10.52 10.78
C ILE A 25 -15.60 -10.63 9.62
N ILE A 26 -15.21 -11.33 8.55
CA ILE A 26 -16.04 -11.57 7.38
C ILE A 26 -16.12 -13.07 7.07
N ALA A 27 -17.05 -13.43 6.18
CA ALA A 27 -17.17 -14.82 5.72
C ALA A 27 -15.89 -15.25 4.99
N SER A 28 -15.36 -16.43 5.34
CA SER A 28 -14.23 -17.02 4.62
C SER A 28 -14.67 -17.55 3.26
N LYS A 29 -13.74 -17.54 2.29
CA LYS A 29 -13.93 -18.17 0.97
C LYS A 29 -13.71 -19.69 0.99
N LYS A 30 -13.13 -20.23 2.07
CA LYS A 30 -12.81 -21.66 2.16
C LYS A 30 -14.05 -22.50 2.43
N ASP A 31 -14.69 -22.23 3.56
CA ASP A 31 -15.76 -23.07 4.07
C ASP A 31 -16.73 -22.29 4.94
N LYS A 32 -17.96 -22.78 5.03
CA LYS A 32 -19.05 -22.18 5.83
C LYS A 32 -18.76 -22.18 7.34
N SER A 33 -17.82 -23.01 7.78
CA SER A 33 -17.39 -23.14 9.19
C SER A 33 -16.10 -22.39 9.49
N TYR A 34 -15.66 -21.50 8.59
CA TYR A 34 -14.49 -20.64 8.74
C TYR A 34 -14.89 -19.17 8.67
N ALA A 35 -14.18 -18.36 9.46
CA ALA A 35 -14.25 -16.91 9.41
C ALA A 35 -12.91 -16.34 8.95
N PHE A 36 -12.94 -15.21 8.28
CA PHE A 36 -11.75 -14.49 7.85
C PHE A 36 -11.60 -13.22 8.69
N CYS A 37 -10.41 -13.03 9.26
CA CYS A 37 -10.06 -11.80 9.97
C CYS A 37 -9.30 -10.87 9.04
N THR A 38 -9.82 -9.66 8.82
CA THR A 38 -9.19 -8.65 7.97
C THR A 38 -7.94 -8.03 8.60
N ILE A 39 -7.86 -7.98 9.93
CA ILE A 39 -6.69 -7.48 10.67
C ILE A 39 -5.51 -8.47 10.55
N CYS A 40 -5.79 -9.77 10.70
CA CYS A 40 -4.77 -10.82 10.67
C CYS A 40 -4.53 -11.42 9.29
N THR A 41 -5.35 -11.01 8.31
CA THR A 41 -5.41 -11.53 6.93
C THR A 41 -5.39 -13.06 6.86
N CYS A 42 -6.11 -13.72 7.76
CA CYS A 42 -6.13 -15.18 7.86
C CYS A 42 -7.52 -15.75 8.09
N ASP A 43 -7.76 -16.92 7.52
CA ASP A 43 -8.91 -17.76 7.85
C ASP A 43 -8.65 -18.52 9.15
N PHE A 44 -9.68 -18.62 10.00
CA PHE A 44 -9.67 -19.46 11.18
C PHE A 44 -10.98 -20.23 11.31
N SER A 45 -10.91 -21.41 11.91
CA SER A 45 -12.08 -22.27 12.10
C SER A 45 -12.95 -21.74 13.24
N ILE A 46 -14.25 -21.66 12.99
CA ILE A 46 -15.27 -21.34 14.00
C ILE A 46 -16.16 -22.57 14.28
N ALA A 47 -15.79 -23.75 13.79
CA ALA A 47 -16.63 -24.94 13.78
C ALA A 47 -16.93 -25.53 15.17
N SER A 48 -16.15 -25.17 16.19
CA SER A 48 -16.20 -25.79 17.52
C SER A 48 -16.93 -24.95 18.56
N GLY A 49 -16.83 -23.61 18.48
CA GLY A 49 -17.36 -22.71 19.49
C GLY A 49 -17.87 -21.37 18.96
N GLY A 50 -17.88 -21.14 17.64
CA GLY A 50 -18.45 -19.94 17.03
C GLY A 50 -17.86 -18.65 17.61
N LYS A 51 -18.65 -17.94 18.42
CA LYS A 51 -18.25 -16.70 19.12
C LYS A 51 -17.05 -16.92 20.05
N TYR A 52 -16.94 -18.08 20.70
CA TYR A 52 -15.79 -18.40 21.54
C TYR A 52 -14.48 -18.42 20.74
N ASP A 53 -14.50 -19.00 19.53
CA ASP A 53 -13.32 -19.05 18.66
C ASP A 53 -12.93 -17.65 18.16
N ILE A 54 -13.91 -16.76 17.94
CA ILE A 54 -13.66 -15.35 17.62
C ILE A 54 -12.99 -14.64 18.79
N CYS A 55 -13.51 -14.77 20.01
CA CYS A 55 -12.89 -14.18 21.21
C CYS A 55 -11.48 -14.73 21.44
N LYS A 56 -11.28 -16.04 21.26
CA LYS A 56 -9.97 -16.68 21.36
C LYS A 56 -9.00 -16.17 20.29
N HIS A 57 -9.47 -15.92 19.08
CA HIS A 57 -8.67 -15.31 18.01
C HIS A 57 -8.24 -13.89 18.39
N ILE A 58 -9.15 -13.06 18.91
CA ILE A 58 -8.85 -11.67 19.34
C ILE A 58 -7.83 -11.65 20.48
N ALA A 59 -7.89 -12.64 21.39
CA ALA A 59 -6.96 -12.76 22.50
C ALA A 59 -5.56 -13.27 22.12
N GLN A 60 -5.35 -13.78 20.90
CA GLN A 60 -4.04 -14.27 20.47
C GLN A 60 -3.07 -13.11 20.19
N GLN A 61 -1.79 -13.31 20.52
CA GLN A 61 -0.72 -12.32 20.26
C GLN A 61 -0.68 -11.89 18.80
N LYS A 62 -0.83 -12.84 17.86
CA LYS A 62 -0.89 -12.53 16.42
C LYS A 62 -1.88 -11.41 16.08
N HIS A 63 -3.07 -11.46 16.67
CA HIS A 63 -4.10 -10.45 16.45
C HIS A 63 -3.73 -9.12 17.09
N GLN A 64 -3.26 -9.15 18.34
CA GLN A 64 -2.85 -7.94 19.06
C GLN A 64 -1.70 -7.20 18.37
N ASP A 65 -0.70 -7.94 17.88
CA ASP A 65 0.44 -7.39 17.14
C ASP A 65 -0.01 -6.79 15.81
N SER A 66 -0.85 -7.50 15.05
CA SER A 66 -1.37 -7.02 13.77
C SER A 66 -2.24 -5.76 13.95
N ALA A 67 -3.10 -5.75 14.98
CA ALA A 67 -3.92 -4.59 15.32
C ALA A 67 -3.06 -3.38 15.72
N ARG A 68 -2.00 -3.59 16.52
CA ARG A 68 -1.04 -2.55 16.91
C ARG A 68 -0.29 -1.98 15.71
N ILE A 69 0.18 -2.84 14.81
CA ILE A 69 0.87 -2.44 13.58
C ILE A 69 -0.07 -1.60 12.71
N LEU A 70 -1.32 -2.03 12.50
CA LEU A 70 -2.30 -1.30 11.69
C LEU A 70 -2.65 0.07 12.29
N GLY A 71 -2.77 0.16 13.63
CA GLY A 71 -2.98 1.43 14.33
C GLY A 71 -1.81 2.41 14.18
N THR A 72 -0.57 1.90 14.14
CA THR A 72 0.65 2.72 14.06
C THR A 72 1.00 3.13 12.62
N ASN A 73 0.68 2.30 11.63
CA ASN A 73 1.10 2.48 10.23
C ASN A 73 0.18 3.34 9.35
N LYS A 74 -0.81 4.03 9.92
CA LYS A 74 -1.68 4.97 9.17
C LYS A 74 -0.92 6.02 8.35
N LYS A 75 0.36 6.28 8.67
CA LYS A 75 1.23 7.27 8.02
C LYS A 75 2.18 6.72 6.94
N LYS A 76 2.24 5.40 6.70
CA LYS A 76 3.19 4.79 5.73
C LYS A 76 2.58 4.39 4.38
N ILE A 77 1.27 4.60 4.21
CA ILE A 77 0.58 4.34 2.94
C ILE A 77 0.80 5.48 1.92
N ASP A 78 1.44 6.58 2.33
CA ASP A 78 1.87 7.65 1.42
C ASP A 78 2.99 7.26 0.45
N PHE A 79 3.55 6.04 0.55
CA PHE A 79 4.51 5.56 -0.44
C PHE A 79 3.88 5.32 -1.83
N VAL A 80 2.54 5.19 -1.90
CA VAL A 80 1.79 4.88 -3.14
C VAL A 80 0.93 6.05 -3.60
N THR A 81 0.83 7.13 -2.82
CA THR A 81 0.33 8.39 -3.36
C THR A 81 1.47 9.02 -4.14
N LYS A 82 1.70 8.58 -5.39
CA LYS A 82 2.44 9.40 -6.36
C LYS A 82 1.79 10.78 -6.30
N GLN A 83 2.48 11.77 -5.73
CA GLN A 83 2.19 13.15 -6.11
C GLN A 83 2.23 13.11 -7.63
N ASN A 84 1.13 13.52 -8.26
CA ASN A 84 0.99 13.47 -9.70
C ASN A 84 1.85 14.63 -10.25
N ASP A 85 3.17 14.52 -10.12
CA ASP A 85 4.18 15.49 -10.56
C ASP A 85 4.31 15.45 -12.09
N TYR A 86 3.19 15.24 -12.79
CA TYR A 86 3.13 15.16 -14.24
C TYR A 86 3.67 16.45 -14.87
N ASP A 87 3.34 17.60 -14.29
CA ASP A 87 3.84 18.90 -14.73
C ASP A 87 5.37 19.03 -14.59
N VAL A 88 5.94 18.44 -13.53
CA VAL A 88 7.40 18.42 -13.32
C VAL A 88 8.05 17.50 -14.34
N ILE A 89 7.51 16.29 -14.51
CA ILE A 89 8.00 15.32 -15.50
C ILE A 89 7.94 15.94 -16.90
N GLN A 90 6.84 16.57 -17.27
CA GLN A 90 6.67 17.23 -18.57
C GLN A 90 7.71 18.35 -18.76
N ALA A 91 7.92 19.21 -17.77
CA ALA A 91 8.90 20.28 -17.85
C ALA A 91 10.33 19.76 -18.03
N GLU A 92 10.69 18.69 -17.33
CA GLU A 92 12.00 18.05 -17.44
C GLU A 92 12.19 17.36 -18.80
N SER A 93 11.16 16.69 -19.31
CA SER A 93 11.16 16.09 -20.65
C SER A 93 11.30 17.14 -21.75
N LEU A 94 10.54 18.24 -21.70
CA LEU A 94 10.64 19.33 -22.68
C LEU A 94 12.02 19.99 -22.68
N PHE A 95 12.59 20.24 -21.49
CA PHE A 95 13.93 20.82 -21.39
C PHE A 95 15.02 19.85 -21.89
N THR A 96 14.84 18.55 -21.65
CA THR A 96 15.75 17.52 -22.18
C THR A 96 15.68 17.44 -23.70
N ALA A 97 14.48 17.48 -24.29
CA ALA A 97 14.30 17.54 -25.74
C ALA A 97 15.01 18.76 -26.34
N PHE A 98 14.84 19.94 -25.74
CA PHE A 98 15.56 21.16 -26.16
C PHE A 98 17.09 20.98 -26.16
N ILE A 99 17.66 20.31 -25.15
CA ILE A 99 19.10 20.03 -25.10
C ILE A 99 19.54 19.13 -26.26
N VAL A 100 18.77 18.09 -26.57
CA VAL A 100 19.06 17.17 -27.66
C VAL A 100 18.93 17.87 -29.01
N GLU A 101 17.84 18.59 -29.24
CA GLU A 101 17.56 19.31 -30.49
C GLU A 101 18.64 20.35 -30.83
N HIS A 102 19.14 21.06 -29.81
CA HIS A 102 20.18 22.07 -29.97
C HIS A 102 21.60 21.54 -29.75
N ASN A 103 21.77 20.22 -29.59
CA ASN A 103 23.05 19.56 -29.37
C ASN A 103 23.88 20.20 -28.23
N LEU A 104 23.19 20.58 -27.14
CA LEU A 104 23.79 21.19 -25.97
C LEU A 104 24.44 20.12 -25.07
N PRO A 105 25.46 20.49 -24.27
CA PRO A 105 26.04 19.55 -23.32
C PRO A 105 24.99 19.02 -22.33
N ILE A 106 25.02 17.72 -22.04
CA ILE A 106 24.12 17.07 -21.06
C ILE A 106 24.33 17.60 -19.62
N ALA A 107 25.41 18.36 -19.38
CA ALA A 107 25.67 19.08 -18.12
C ALA A 107 25.02 20.49 -18.06
N CYS A 108 24.38 20.95 -19.14
CA CYS A 108 23.65 22.22 -19.18
C CYS A 108 22.53 22.35 -18.12
N PRO A 109 21.77 21.28 -17.77
CA PRO A 109 20.72 21.31 -16.74
C PRO A 109 21.21 21.54 -15.31
N ASP A 110 22.47 21.22 -14.98
CA ASP A 110 23.00 21.30 -13.62
C ASP A 110 22.81 22.68 -12.96
N PRO A 111 23.16 23.82 -13.60
CA PRO A 111 22.84 25.15 -13.09
C PRO A 111 21.37 25.56 -13.27
N THR A 112 20.60 24.86 -14.11
CA THR A 112 19.26 25.28 -14.52
C THR A 112 18.22 25.11 -13.40
N GLY A 113 18.31 24.04 -12.60
CA GLY A 113 17.40 23.85 -11.46
C GLY A 113 17.41 25.03 -10.46
N PRO A 114 18.59 25.44 -9.94
CA PRO A 114 18.71 26.64 -9.11
C PRO A 114 18.28 27.93 -9.83
N LEU A 115 18.53 28.04 -11.14
CA LEU A 115 18.11 29.19 -11.94
C LEU A 115 16.58 29.30 -12.02
N PHE A 116 15.88 28.21 -12.34
CA PHE A 116 14.42 28.21 -12.45
C PHE A 116 13.73 28.57 -11.13
N ARG A 117 14.27 28.14 -9.98
CA ARG A 117 13.74 28.55 -8.67
C ARG A 117 13.89 30.05 -8.39
N LYS A 118 14.88 30.71 -8.98
CA LYS A 118 15.10 32.16 -8.85
C LYS A 118 14.25 32.96 -9.83
N VAL A 119 14.15 32.49 -11.08
CA VAL A 119 13.37 33.14 -12.14
C VAL A 119 11.86 32.99 -11.90
N PHE A 120 11.44 31.86 -11.33
CA PHE A 120 10.05 31.53 -11.05
C PHE A 120 9.85 31.20 -9.56
N PRO A 121 9.89 32.21 -8.66
CA PRO A 121 9.81 32.00 -7.21
C PRO A 121 8.46 31.41 -6.75
N ASP A 122 7.38 31.69 -7.46
CA ASP A 122 6.03 31.20 -7.12
C ASP A 122 5.68 29.87 -7.79
N GLY A 123 6.45 29.45 -8.80
CA GLY A 123 6.15 28.23 -9.57
C GLY A 123 6.41 26.95 -8.77
N GLU A 124 5.37 26.17 -8.50
CA GLU A 124 5.49 24.87 -7.83
C GLU A 124 6.36 23.89 -8.65
N THR A 125 6.19 23.88 -9.97
CA THR A 125 7.00 23.09 -10.90
C THR A 125 8.47 23.48 -10.84
N ALA A 126 8.78 24.79 -10.77
CA ALA A 126 10.15 25.28 -10.69
C ALA A 126 10.83 24.91 -9.36
N LYS A 127 10.07 24.94 -8.25
CA LYS A 127 10.56 24.48 -6.94
C LYS A 127 10.95 23.01 -6.97
N LYS A 128 10.11 22.18 -7.59
CA LYS A 128 10.30 20.72 -7.69
C LYS A 128 11.23 20.29 -8.83
N TYR A 129 11.54 21.18 -9.77
CA TYR A 129 12.42 20.89 -10.90
C TYR A 129 13.78 20.41 -10.39
N GLY A 130 14.16 19.19 -10.78
CA GLY A 130 15.34 18.49 -10.29
C GLY A 130 16.13 17.81 -11.40
N CYS A 131 15.91 18.19 -12.66
CA CYS A 131 16.64 17.63 -13.79
C CYS A 131 18.06 18.19 -13.83
N ALA A 132 19.01 17.30 -13.54
CA ALA A 132 20.45 17.51 -13.70
C ALA A 132 20.99 16.45 -14.67
N ARG A 133 22.31 16.41 -14.88
CA ARG A 133 22.95 15.49 -15.82
C ARG A 133 22.45 14.04 -15.77
N THR A 134 22.38 13.43 -14.58
CA THR A 134 22.01 12.00 -14.44
C THR A 134 20.58 11.72 -14.89
N LYS A 135 19.65 12.59 -14.50
CA LYS A 135 18.24 12.48 -14.87
C LYS A 135 18.04 12.76 -16.36
N THR A 136 18.76 13.74 -16.89
CA THR A 136 18.75 14.10 -18.32
C THR A 136 19.25 12.94 -19.16
N SER A 137 20.37 12.30 -18.80
CA SER A 137 20.86 11.10 -19.48
C SER A 137 19.84 9.95 -19.47
N ALA A 138 19.16 9.74 -18.34
CA ALA A 138 18.14 8.70 -18.24
C ALA A 138 16.92 9.01 -19.12
N ILE A 139 16.47 10.25 -19.16
CA ILE A 139 15.36 10.68 -20.03
C ILE A 139 15.73 10.53 -21.51
N ILE A 140 16.95 10.91 -21.90
CA ILE A 140 17.45 10.73 -23.27
C ILE A 140 17.43 9.25 -23.66
N ALA A 141 17.84 8.35 -22.76
CA ALA A 141 17.86 6.92 -23.02
C ALA A 141 16.46 6.31 -23.25
N GLU A 142 15.40 6.91 -22.66
CA GLU A 142 14.02 6.48 -22.87
C GLU A 142 13.38 7.13 -24.12
N MET A 143 13.95 8.23 -24.63
CA MET A 143 13.48 8.93 -25.83
C MET A 143 14.02 8.35 -27.14
N GLY A 144 15.11 7.58 -27.09
CA GLY A 144 15.75 6.95 -28.25
C GLY A 144 15.38 5.49 -28.42
#